data_AF-A0A0M3RKM4-F1
#
_entry.id   AF-A0A0M3RKM4-F1
#
_cell.length_a   1.000
_cell.length_b   1.000
_cell.length_c   1.000
_cell.angle_alpha   90.00
_cell.angle_beta   90.00
_cell.angle_gamma   90.00
#
_symmetry.space_group_name_H-M   'P 1'
#
loop_
_entity.id
_entity.type
_entity.pdbx_description
1 polymer ?
#
loop_
_entity_poly.entity_id
_entity_poly.type
_entity_poly.pdbx_seq_one_letter_code
_entity_poly.pdbx_strand_id
1 'polypeptide(L)'
;MAYVDESYRLPTDCRPHETPFYAMSAVLLRVCDLDTIRDDLRALARSDYWHTTELAQSETGWTRIQEMLDYLARYRDICVIAVRRAPCDGDTQKNMRAICLRALMTALVQKGPVGPITWDPVSMVVLEKQRESKDTNRDRYTVSQARKEGLVPRNMFVHYVSPASEQLLWLPDLVAHTYRRYITHRDRRVMVLANQTVTLDLTDTTSDPLAAAAYHQGVSLQFH
;
A
#
# COMPACT_ATOMS: atom_id res chain seq x y z
N MET A 1 6.03 4.05 -11.95
CA MET A 1 5.47 4.98 -10.93
C MET A 1 4.82 4.15 -9.85
N ALA A 2 4.80 4.61 -8.60
CA ALA A 2 4.12 3.91 -7.51
C ALA A 2 2.94 4.73 -6.98
N TYR A 3 1.77 4.11 -6.84
CA TYR A 3 0.58 4.68 -6.22
C TYR A 3 0.39 4.02 -4.86
N VAL A 4 0.21 4.82 -3.81
CA VAL A 4 0.28 4.33 -2.42
C VAL A 4 -0.97 4.70 -1.64
N ASP A 5 -1.49 3.72 -0.93
CA ASP A 5 -2.52 3.88 0.08
C ASP A 5 -2.27 2.96 1.29
N GLU A 6 -3.02 3.14 2.36
CA GLU A 6 -2.82 2.45 3.62
C GLU A 6 -4.06 1.74 4.16
N SER A 7 -3.80 0.74 5.00
CA SER A 7 -4.84 0.15 5.83
C SER A 7 -4.26 -0.28 7.16
N TYR A 8 -5.01 -0.11 8.23
CA TYR A 8 -4.54 -0.44 9.57
C TYR A 8 -5.67 -0.87 10.49
N ARG A 9 -5.31 -1.59 11.55
CA ARG A 9 -6.12 -1.80 12.75
C ARG A 9 -5.25 -1.49 13.97
N LEU A 10 -5.57 -0.41 14.66
CA LEU A 10 -4.84 -0.03 15.88
C LEU A 10 -5.27 -0.92 17.05
N PRO A 11 -4.43 -1.09 18.09
CA PRO A 11 -4.80 -1.88 19.27
C PRO A 11 -6.14 -1.47 19.89
N THR A 12 -6.45 -0.17 19.90
CA THR A 12 -7.72 0.38 20.41
C THR A 12 -8.94 0.02 19.57
N ASP A 13 -8.75 -0.34 18.31
CA ASP A 13 -9.83 -0.61 17.34
C ASP A 13 -9.99 -2.11 17.06
N CYS A 14 -9.15 -2.95 17.66
CA CYS A 14 -9.15 -4.40 17.45
C CYS A 14 -10.25 -5.06 18.28
N ARG A 15 -10.94 -6.02 17.65
CA ARG A 15 -11.78 -6.99 18.39
C ARG A 15 -10.88 -7.96 19.17
N PRO A 16 -11.40 -8.69 20.19
CA PRO A 16 -10.59 -9.60 21.03
C PRO A 16 -9.80 -10.69 20.28
N HIS A 17 -10.12 -10.97 19.02
CA HIS A 17 -9.46 -11.97 18.16
C HIS A 17 -8.71 -11.35 16.97
N GLU A 18 -8.68 -10.01 16.85
CA GLU A 18 -7.96 -9.31 15.80
C GLU A 18 -6.56 -8.93 16.31
N THR A 19 -5.55 -9.18 15.48
CA THR A 19 -4.19 -8.68 15.73
C THR A 19 -4.05 -7.28 15.13
N PRO A 20 -3.57 -6.29 15.90
CA PRO A 20 -3.34 -4.96 15.35
C PRO A 20 -2.23 -4.99 14.31
N PHE A 21 -2.34 -4.12 13.31
CA PHE A 21 -1.38 -3.99 12.23
C PHE A 21 -1.45 -2.61 11.58
N TYR A 22 -0.38 -2.28 10.85
CA TYR A 22 -0.33 -1.17 9.91
C TYR A 22 0.24 -1.66 8.58
N ALA A 23 -0.40 -1.33 7.47
CA ALA A 23 0.07 -1.67 6.14
C ALA A 23 0.02 -0.45 5.21
N MET A 24 1.05 -0.29 4.40
CA MET A 24 1.04 0.59 3.24
C MET A 24 1.27 -0.23 1.98
N SER A 25 0.37 -0.09 1.02
CA SER A 25 0.40 -0.81 -0.24
C SER A 25 0.79 0.15 -1.36
N ALA A 26 1.79 -0.21 -2.14
CA ALA A 26 2.15 0.44 -3.40
C ALA A 26 1.76 -0.45 -4.57
N VAL A 27 1.13 0.14 -5.60
CA VAL A 27 0.95 -0.50 -6.91
C VAL A 27 1.86 0.20 -7.91
N LEU A 28 2.74 -0.56 -8.57
CA LEU A 28 3.72 -0.07 -9.53
C LEU A 28 3.16 -0.16 -10.94
N LEU A 29 2.96 1.00 -11.56
CA LEU A 29 2.42 1.13 -12.92
C LEU A 29 3.46 1.71 -13.87
N ARG A 30 3.43 1.27 -15.12
CA ARG A 30 4.28 1.82 -16.20
C ARG A 30 3.70 3.12 -16.71
N VAL A 31 4.57 4.09 -17.01
CA VAL A 31 4.15 5.43 -17.45
C VAL A 31 3.36 5.40 -18.76
N CYS A 32 3.70 4.48 -19.67
CA CYS A 32 3.03 4.34 -20.96
C CYS A 32 1.59 3.84 -20.88
N ASP A 33 1.18 3.27 -19.74
CA ASP A 33 -0.13 2.63 -19.60
C ASP A 33 -1.13 3.47 -18.78
N LEU A 34 -0.69 4.56 -18.15
CA LEU A 34 -1.47 5.25 -17.11
C LEU A 34 -2.84 5.73 -17.61
N ASP A 35 -2.92 6.28 -18.81
CA ASP A 35 -4.19 6.79 -19.35
C ASP A 35 -5.16 5.64 -19.67
N THR A 36 -4.67 4.57 -20.28
CA THR A 36 -5.46 3.35 -20.53
C THR A 36 -5.95 2.75 -19.22
N ILE A 37 -5.09 2.67 -18.19
CA ILE A 37 -5.50 2.15 -16.88
C ILE A 37 -6.57 3.05 -16.27
N ARG A 38 -6.45 4.38 -16.33
CA ARG A 38 -7.49 5.29 -15.82
C ARG A 38 -8.84 5.04 -16.47
N ASP A 39 -8.87 4.85 -17.79
CA ASP A 39 -10.11 4.58 -18.53
C ASP A 39 -10.71 3.22 -18.16
N ASP A 40 -9.87 2.18 -18.08
CA ASP A 40 -10.29 0.84 -17.66
C ASP A 40 -10.85 0.85 -16.22
N LEU A 41 -10.19 1.56 -15.29
CA LEU A 41 -10.65 1.67 -13.91
C LEU A 41 -12.02 2.37 -13.81
N ARG A 42 -12.25 3.45 -14.57
CA ARG A 42 -13.57 4.12 -14.60
C ARG A 42 -14.65 3.19 -15.16
N ALA A 43 -14.34 2.44 -16.22
CA ALA A 43 -15.26 1.47 -16.80
C ALA A 43 -15.63 0.37 -15.80
N LEU A 44 -14.64 -0.17 -15.08
CA LEU A 44 -14.85 -1.20 -14.04
C LEU A 44 -15.61 -0.66 -12.82
N ALA A 45 -15.28 0.55 -12.37
CA ALA A 45 -15.96 1.19 -11.24
C ALA A 45 -17.43 1.49 -11.54
N ARG A 46 -17.77 1.69 -12.82
CA ARG A 46 -19.08 2.15 -13.30
C ARG A 46 -19.49 3.45 -12.59
N SER A 47 -18.50 4.28 -12.30
CA SER A 47 -18.55 5.43 -11.40
C SER A 47 -17.27 6.25 -11.53
N ASP A 48 -17.34 7.54 -11.25
CA ASP A 48 -16.17 8.42 -11.09
C ASP A 48 -15.62 8.42 -9.65
N TYR A 49 -16.21 7.59 -8.80
CA TYR A 49 -15.85 7.42 -7.40
C TYR A 49 -15.62 5.96 -7.06
N TRP A 50 -14.55 5.71 -6.32
CA TRP A 50 -14.20 4.42 -5.76
C TRP A 50 -13.71 4.60 -4.33
N HIS A 51 -14.27 3.81 -3.43
CA HIS A 51 -13.75 3.62 -2.09
C HIS A 51 -14.07 2.19 -1.66
N THR A 52 -13.04 1.34 -1.58
CA THR A 52 -13.20 -0.12 -1.46
C THR A 52 -14.00 -0.49 -0.21
N THR A 53 -13.79 0.25 0.89
CA THR A 53 -14.51 0.02 2.14
C THR A 53 -16.01 0.32 2.05
N GLU A 54 -16.43 1.26 1.20
CA GLU A 54 -17.85 1.53 0.98
C GLU A 54 -18.48 0.48 0.06
N LEU A 55 -17.78 0.11 -1.02
CA LEU A 55 -18.25 -0.92 -1.94
C LEU A 55 -18.44 -2.27 -1.23
N ALA A 56 -17.54 -2.63 -0.32
CA ALA A 56 -17.59 -3.86 0.48
C ALA A 56 -18.84 -3.98 1.40
N GLN A 57 -19.68 -2.94 1.49
CA GLN A 57 -20.93 -2.96 2.26
C GLN A 57 -22.11 -3.59 1.49
N SER A 58 -21.93 -3.95 0.22
CA SER A 58 -22.97 -4.56 -0.63
C SER A 58 -22.44 -5.73 -1.44
N GLU A 59 -23.31 -6.67 -1.79
CA GLU A 59 -22.97 -7.80 -2.67
C GLU A 59 -22.52 -7.32 -4.05
N THR A 60 -23.22 -6.33 -4.62
CA THR A 60 -22.85 -5.70 -5.90
C THR A 60 -21.48 -5.04 -5.84
N GLY A 61 -21.11 -4.43 -4.71
CA GLY A 61 -19.79 -3.83 -4.56
C GLY A 61 -18.69 -4.89 -4.42
N TRP A 62 -18.97 -6.02 -3.76
CA TRP A 62 -18.05 -7.17 -3.76
C TRP A 62 -17.78 -7.73 -5.16
N THR A 63 -18.79 -7.78 -6.03
CA THR A 63 -18.60 -8.16 -7.43
C THR A 63 -17.63 -7.20 -8.13
N ARG A 64 -17.78 -5.88 -7.95
CA ARG A 64 -16.88 -4.88 -8.53
C ARG A 64 -15.46 -4.97 -7.98
N ILE A 65 -15.32 -5.19 -6.67
CA ILE A 65 -14.03 -5.43 -6.02
C ILE A 65 -13.33 -6.63 -6.65
N GLN A 66 -14.06 -7.73 -6.89
CA GLN A 66 -13.50 -8.91 -7.56
C GLN A 66 -13.11 -8.62 -9.01
N GLU A 67 -13.96 -7.93 -9.78
CA GLU A 67 -13.65 -7.51 -11.17
C GLU A 67 -12.36 -6.67 -11.24
N MET A 68 -12.16 -5.75 -10.30
CA MET A 68 -10.95 -4.91 -10.24
C MET A 68 -9.72 -5.69 -9.74
N LEU A 69 -9.87 -6.64 -8.81
CA LEU A 69 -8.79 -7.56 -8.42
C LEU A 69 -8.35 -8.44 -9.60
N ASP A 70 -9.29 -8.98 -10.36
CA ASP A 70 -9.02 -9.83 -11.51
C ASP A 70 -8.35 -9.02 -12.64
N TYR A 71 -8.75 -7.76 -12.82
CA TYR A 71 -8.05 -6.82 -13.69
C TYR A 71 -6.58 -6.67 -13.25
N LEU A 72 -6.33 -6.31 -12.00
CA LEU A 72 -4.97 -6.10 -11.49
C LEU A 72 -4.11 -7.37 -11.59
N ALA A 73 -4.70 -8.54 -11.30
CA ALA A 73 -4.04 -9.84 -11.41
C ALA A 73 -3.65 -10.20 -12.86
N ARG A 74 -4.49 -9.81 -13.83
CA ARG A 74 -4.25 -10.07 -15.26
C ARG A 74 -3.05 -9.30 -15.80
N TYR A 75 -2.91 -8.03 -15.43
CA TYR A 75 -1.82 -7.17 -15.88
C TYR A 75 -0.50 -7.42 -15.15
N ARG A 76 -0.53 -8.15 -14.02
CA ARG A 76 0.64 -8.47 -13.20
C ARG A 76 1.38 -7.24 -12.68
N ASP A 77 0.65 -6.15 -12.44
CA ASP A 77 1.22 -4.95 -11.83
C ASP A 77 1.74 -5.28 -10.43
N ILE A 78 2.99 -4.90 -10.19
CA ILE A 78 3.70 -5.26 -8.97
C ILE A 78 3.07 -4.52 -7.78
N CYS A 79 2.73 -5.28 -6.75
CA CYS A 79 2.25 -4.78 -5.47
C CYS A 79 3.40 -4.88 -4.45
N VAL A 80 3.76 -3.78 -3.80
CA VAL A 80 4.74 -3.77 -2.69
C VAL A 80 4.02 -3.35 -1.43
N ILE A 81 4.01 -4.20 -0.40
CA ILE A 81 3.24 -3.98 0.82
C ILE A 81 4.20 -3.89 2.01
N ALA A 82 4.38 -2.70 2.57
CA ALA A 82 5.10 -2.54 3.83
C ALA A 82 4.15 -2.79 5.00
N VAL A 83 4.50 -3.71 5.89
CA VAL A 83 3.60 -4.14 6.98
C VAL A 83 4.32 -4.12 8.31
N ARG A 84 3.77 -3.38 9.26
CA ARG A 84 4.15 -3.45 10.68
C ARG A 84 3.08 -4.23 11.44
N ARG A 85 3.50 -5.33 12.06
CA ARG A 85 2.62 -6.20 12.86
C ARG A 85 2.65 -5.80 14.33
N ALA A 86 1.58 -6.14 15.04
CA ALA A 86 1.50 -6.11 16.50
C ALA A 86 2.12 -4.84 17.13
N PRO A 87 1.65 -3.63 16.75
CA PRO A 87 2.18 -2.41 17.35
C PRO A 87 2.11 -2.46 18.88
N CYS A 88 3.17 -1.94 19.49
CA CYS A 88 3.36 -1.95 20.94
C CYS A 88 2.46 -0.91 21.62
N ASP A 89 2.24 -1.06 22.93
CA ASP A 89 1.55 -0.04 23.73
C ASP A 89 2.29 1.30 23.62
N GLY A 90 1.58 2.34 23.17
CA GLY A 90 2.13 3.67 22.88
C GLY A 90 2.46 3.93 21.40
N ASP A 91 2.41 2.92 20.53
CA ASP A 91 2.48 3.15 19.08
C ASP A 91 1.25 3.93 18.61
N THR A 92 1.49 5.11 18.08
CA THR A 92 0.44 5.91 17.45
C THR A 92 0.33 5.58 15.97
N GLN A 93 -0.87 5.76 15.40
CA GLN A 93 -1.08 5.69 13.94
C GLN A 93 -0.01 6.48 13.17
N LYS A 94 0.33 7.68 13.67
CA LYS A 94 1.30 8.60 13.05
C LYS A 94 2.71 8.00 13.02
N ASN A 95 3.14 7.38 14.11
CA ASN A 95 4.47 6.77 14.19
C ASN A 95 4.55 5.54 13.26
N MET A 96 3.52 4.70 13.26
CA MET A 96 3.45 3.56 12.37
C MET A 96 3.39 3.96 10.90
N ARG A 97 2.62 5.01 10.57
CA ARG A 97 2.59 5.61 9.24
C ARG A 97 3.98 6.02 8.79
N ALA A 98 4.73 6.74 9.65
CA ALA A 98 6.08 7.19 9.33
C ALA A 98 7.05 6.02 9.10
N ILE A 99 6.97 4.97 9.92
CA ILE A 99 7.79 3.75 9.79
C ILE A 99 7.49 3.04 8.47
N CYS A 100 6.22 2.76 8.18
CA CYS A 100 5.82 2.06 6.95
C CYS A 100 6.13 2.89 5.71
N LEU A 101 5.85 4.20 5.74
CA LEU A 101 6.14 5.11 4.63
C LEU A 101 7.63 5.14 4.32
N ARG A 102 8.47 5.27 5.35
CA ARG A 102 9.92 5.28 5.19
C ARG A 102 10.44 3.96 4.63
N ALA A 103 9.97 2.83 5.15
CA ALA A 103 10.37 1.51 4.68
C ALA A 103 9.99 1.32 3.20
N LEU A 104 8.74 1.63 2.86
CA LEU A 104 8.21 1.52 1.51
C LEU A 104 8.99 2.40 0.54
N MET A 105 9.18 3.68 0.86
CA MET A 105 9.93 4.61 0.03
C MET A 105 11.36 4.14 -0.22
N THR A 106 12.01 3.58 0.80
CA THR A 106 13.39 3.11 0.62
C THR A 106 13.47 1.83 -0.21
N ALA A 107 12.51 0.92 -0.07
CA ALA A 107 12.43 -0.26 -0.93
C ALA A 107 12.16 0.13 -2.39
N LEU A 108 11.31 1.13 -2.64
CA LEU A 108 10.92 1.56 -3.97
C LEU A 108 12.06 2.25 -4.74
N VAL A 109 13.02 2.90 -4.07
CA VAL A 109 14.17 3.55 -4.73
C VAL A 109 15.32 2.59 -5.02
N GLN A 110 15.22 1.36 -4.54
CA GLN A 110 16.16 0.29 -4.80
C GLN A 110 15.61 -0.63 -5.90
N LYS A 111 16.49 -1.43 -6.49
CA LYS A 111 16.05 -2.57 -7.29
C LYS A 111 15.32 -3.54 -6.35
N GLY A 112 14.17 -4.04 -6.79
CA GLY A 112 13.41 -5.03 -6.03
C GLY A 112 14.19 -6.32 -5.77
N PRO A 113 13.66 -7.22 -4.91
CA PRO A 113 14.33 -8.47 -4.57
C PRO A 113 14.61 -9.31 -5.83
N VAL A 114 15.66 -10.13 -5.76
CA VAL A 114 15.98 -11.09 -6.82
C VAL A 114 14.98 -12.23 -6.76
N GLY A 115 14.28 -12.48 -7.86
CA GLY A 115 13.34 -13.59 -7.99
C GLY A 115 12.25 -13.29 -9.03
N PRO A 116 11.14 -14.07 -9.05
CA PRO A 116 10.06 -13.91 -10.02
C PRO A 116 9.36 -12.55 -9.98
N ILE A 117 9.42 -11.84 -8.85
CA ILE A 117 8.82 -10.52 -8.67
C ILE A 117 9.95 -9.55 -8.32
N THR A 118 10.23 -8.61 -9.23
CA THR A 118 11.30 -7.61 -9.10
C THR A 118 10.91 -6.33 -9.82
N TRP A 119 11.48 -5.20 -9.44
CA TRP A 119 11.22 -3.90 -10.05
C TRP A 119 12.50 -3.08 -10.20
N ASP A 120 12.48 -2.11 -11.11
CA ASP A 120 13.50 -1.07 -11.20
C ASP A 120 13.18 0.10 -10.25
N PRO A 121 14.21 0.86 -9.80
CA PRO A 121 14.04 2.03 -8.95
C PRO A 121 12.93 2.98 -9.43
N VAL A 122 12.00 3.28 -8.54
CA VAL A 122 10.85 4.14 -8.78
C VAL A 122 11.26 5.61 -8.65
N SER A 123 11.00 6.39 -9.70
CA SER A 123 11.29 7.83 -9.74
C SER A 123 10.15 8.72 -9.24
N MET A 124 8.92 8.20 -9.13
CA MET A 124 7.76 8.98 -8.69
C MET A 124 6.79 8.12 -7.87
N VAL A 125 6.42 8.66 -6.70
CA VAL A 125 5.42 8.11 -5.79
C VAL A 125 4.25 9.09 -5.65
N VAL A 126 3.03 8.57 -5.75
CA VAL A 126 1.78 9.32 -5.61
C VAL A 126 1.03 8.77 -4.41
N LEU A 127 0.77 9.60 -3.41
CA LEU A 127 -0.02 9.26 -2.22
C LEU A 127 -1.35 9.99 -2.24
N GLU A 128 -2.34 9.41 -1.56
CA GLU A 128 -3.52 10.16 -1.18
C GLU A 128 -3.16 11.35 -0.26
N LYS A 129 -3.69 12.52 -0.61
CA LYS A 129 -3.67 13.70 0.24
C LYS A 129 -4.58 13.48 1.45
N GLN A 130 -3.97 13.51 2.63
CA GLN A 130 -4.70 13.40 3.90
C GLN A 130 -5.74 14.51 4.07
N ARG A 131 -6.87 14.18 4.72
CA ARG A 131 -7.96 15.13 5.01
C ARG A 131 -7.46 16.38 5.73
N GLU A 132 -6.58 16.19 6.71
CA GLU A 132 -5.95 17.29 7.43
C GLU A 132 -4.57 17.63 6.84
N SER A 133 -4.34 18.92 6.59
CA SER A 133 -3.06 19.41 6.05
C SER A 133 -1.87 19.08 6.97
N LYS A 134 -2.10 19.06 8.30
CA LYS A 134 -1.09 18.69 9.30
C LYS A 134 -0.55 17.28 9.09
N ASP A 135 -1.38 16.35 8.61
CA ASP A 135 -0.99 14.96 8.40
C ASP A 135 -0.23 14.78 7.09
N THR A 136 -0.64 15.48 6.02
CA THR A 136 0.18 15.59 4.80
C THR A 136 1.56 16.21 5.09
N ASN A 137 1.62 17.23 5.97
CA ASN A 137 2.88 17.84 6.38
C ASN A 137 3.79 16.88 7.15
N ARG A 138 3.22 15.94 7.92
CA ARG A 138 3.99 14.88 8.58
C ARG A 138 4.58 13.90 7.57
N ASP A 139 3.85 13.52 6.54
CA ASP A 139 4.39 12.66 5.48
C ASP A 139 5.57 13.35 4.76
N ARG A 140 5.41 14.65 4.46
CA ARG A 140 6.49 15.47 3.89
C ARG A 140 7.70 15.52 4.82
N TYR A 141 7.48 15.65 6.12
CA TYR A 141 8.55 15.61 7.12
C TYR A 141 9.26 14.24 7.12
N THR A 142 8.52 13.13 7.14
CA THR A 142 9.07 11.76 7.06
C THR A 142 9.95 11.58 5.82
N VAL A 143 9.46 11.97 4.63
CA VAL A 143 10.24 11.91 3.38
C VAL A 143 11.46 12.81 3.43
N SER A 144 11.35 14.00 4.03
CA SER A 144 12.47 14.93 4.22
C SER A 144 13.57 14.34 5.10
N GLN A 145 13.22 13.68 6.20
CA GLN A 145 14.19 12.99 7.06
C GLN A 145 14.85 11.82 6.33
N ALA A 146 14.08 10.97 5.65
CA ALA A 146 14.63 9.88 4.85
C ALA A 146 15.62 10.37 3.77
N ARG A 147 15.37 11.56 3.17
CA ARG A 147 16.30 12.20 2.24
C ARG A 147 17.58 12.69 2.92
N LYS A 148 17.48 13.30 4.11
CA LYS A 148 18.65 13.76 4.87
C LYS A 148 19.57 12.60 5.27
N GLU A 149 18.96 11.45 5.54
CA GLU A 149 19.66 10.22 5.92
C GLU A 149 20.16 9.41 4.71
N GLY A 150 19.95 9.90 3.48
CA GLY A 150 20.44 9.26 2.26
C GLY A 150 19.64 8.04 1.80
N LEU A 151 18.54 7.70 2.48
CA LEU A 151 17.70 6.55 2.12
C LEU A 151 16.81 6.80 0.90
N VAL A 152 16.39 8.05 0.71
CA VAL A 152 15.54 8.45 -0.41
C VAL A 152 16.28 9.52 -1.21
N PRO A 153 16.48 9.35 -2.53
CA PRO A 153 17.20 10.33 -3.32
C PRO A 153 16.31 11.55 -3.62
N ARG A 154 16.96 12.70 -3.89
CA ARG A 154 16.26 13.97 -4.17
C ARG A 154 15.45 13.94 -5.46
N ASN A 155 15.84 13.10 -6.42
CA ASN A 155 15.18 12.94 -7.71
C ASN A 155 13.98 11.98 -7.68
N MET A 156 13.67 11.35 -6.53
CA MET A 156 12.37 10.69 -6.36
C MET A 156 11.30 11.73 -6.04
N PHE A 157 10.38 11.94 -6.97
CA PHE A 157 9.24 12.84 -6.83
C PHE A 157 8.15 12.22 -5.94
N VAL A 158 7.56 13.03 -5.07
CA VAL A 158 6.47 12.60 -4.18
C VAL A 158 5.31 13.58 -4.29
N HIS A 159 4.17 13.10 -4.79
CA HIS A 159 2.95 13.89 -4.97
C HIS A 159 1.86 13.43 -4.00
N TYR A 160 1.05 14.39 -3.54
CA TYR A 160 -0.10 14.15 -2.68
C TYR A 160 -1.34 14.65 -3.41
N VAL A 161 -2.22 13.75 -3.82
CA VAL A 161 -3.38 14.05 -4.68
C VAL A 161 -4.66 13.46 -4.09
N SER A 162 -5.81 13.97 -4.49
CA SER A 162 -7.09 13.38 -4.08
C SER A 162 -7.45 12.19 -4.99
N PRO A 163 -8.00 11.09 -4.46
CA PRO A 163 -8.53 9.99 -5.27
C PRO A 163 -9.64 10.42 -6.24
N ALA A 164 -10.34 11.53 -5.95
CA ALA A 164 -11.32 12.11 -6.86
C ALA A 164 -10.69 12.71 -8.13
N SER A 165 -9.40 13.06 -8.09
CA SER A 165 -8.66 13.64 -9.21
C SER A 165 -7.68 12.67 -9.86
N GLU A 166 -7.35 11.56 -9.20
CA GLU A 166 -6.41 10.54 -9.68
C GLU A 166 -6.96 9.15 -9.41
N GLN A 167 -7.58 8.54 -10.43
CA GLN A 167 -8.23 7.23 -10.31
C GLN A 167 -7.25 6.08 -10.08
N LEU A 168 -5.96 6.29 -10.37
CA LEU A 168 -4.94 5.26 -10.13
C LEU A 168 -4.70 5.00 -8.63
N LEU A 169 -5.16 5.89 -7.73
CA LEU A 169 -5.19 5.65 -6.30
C LEU A 169 -6.25 4.61 -5.87
N TRP A 170 -7.17 4.22 -6.75
CA TRP A 170 -8.15 3.18 -6.44
C TRP A 170 -7.52 1.79 -6.30
N LEU A 171 -6.43 1.54 -7.05
CA LEU A 171 -5.71 0.27 -7.01
C LEU A 171 -5.02 0.01 -5.66
N PRO A 172 -4.21 0.92 -5.09
CA PRO A 172 -3.65 0.69 -3.76
C PRO A 172 -4.71 0.69 -2.65
N ASP A 173 -5.82 1.44 -2.76
CA ASP A 173 -6.97 1.33 -1.83
C ASP A 173 -7.57 -0.09 -1.87
N LEU A 174 -7.78 -0.63 -3.06
CA LEU A 174 -8.23 -2.01 -3.25
C LEU A 174 -7.27 -3.04 -2.62
N VAL A 175 -5.97 -2.90 -2.89
CA VAL A 175 -4.94 -3.81 -2.34
C VAL A 175 -4.90 -3.69 -0.82
N ALA A 176 -4.85 -2.46 -0.28
CA ALA A 176 -4.78 -2.22 1.16
C ALA A 176 -6.02 -2.77 1.89
N HIS A 177 -7.21 -2.54 1.33
CA HIS A 177 -8.46 -3.07 1.90
C HIS A 177 -8.52 -4.60 1.86
N THR A 178 -8.21 -5.22 0.73
CA THR A 178 -8.29 -6.69 0.57
C THR A 178 -7.22 -7.40 1.39
N TYR A 179 -6.03 -6.80 1.53
CA TYR A 179 -4.99 -7.27 2.44
C TYR A 179 -5.42 -7.16 3.90
N ARG A 180 -6.05 -6.04 4.30
CA ARG A 180 -6.67 -5.91 5.63
C ARG A 180 -7.71 -7.00 5.89
N ARG A 181 -8.59 -7.27 4.93
CA ARG A 181 -9.62 -8.31 5.03
C ARG A 181 -9.01 -9.71 5.15
N TYR A 182 -7.90 -9.96 4.46
CA TYR A 182 -7.14 -11.18 4.63
C TYR A 182 -6.59 -11.33 6.06
N ILE A 183 -5.96 -10.29 6.60
CA ILE A 183 -5.43 -10.30 7.99
C ILE A 183 -6.56 -10.52 9.00
N THR A 184 -7.62 -9.72 8.92
CA THR A 184 -8.66 -9.63 9.97
C THR A 184 -9.78 -10.66 9.85
N HIS A 185 -10.07 -11.15 8.64
CA HIS A 185 -11.22 -12.02 8.36
C HIS A 185 -10.85 -13.30 7.60
N ARG A 186 -9.56 -13.54 7.34
CA ARG A 186 -9.08 -14.67 6.51
C ARG A 186 -9.65 -14.67 5.09
N ASP A 187 -10.07 -13.52 4.59
CA ASP A 187 -10.62 -13.35 3.25
C ASP A 187 -9.51 -13.53 2.21
N ARG A 188 -9.53 -14.65 1.47
CA ARG A 188 -8.43 -15.05 0.58
C ARG A 188 -8.44 -14.37 -0.78
N ARG A 189 -9.33 -13.41 -1.05
CA ARG A 189 -9.41 -12.75 -2.36
C ARG A 189 -8.10 -12.09 -2.78
N VAL A 190 -7.37 -11.46 -1.85
CA VAL A 190 -6.07 -10.85 -2.14
C VAL A 190 -5.02 -11.86 -2.66
N MET A 191 -5.21 -13.16 -2.42
CA MET A 191 -4.29 -14.21 -2.87
C MET A 191 -4.19 -14.32 -4.40
N VAL A 192 -5.15 -13.79 -5.16
CA VAL A 192 -5.03 -13.70 -6.63
C VAL A 192 -3.81 -12.84 -7.04
N LEU A 193 -3.37 -11.95 -6.15
CA LEU A 193 -2.20 -11.08 -6.36
C LEU A 193 -0.89 -11.68 -5.81
N ALA A 194 -0.90 -12.92 -5.28
CA ALA A 194 0.29 -13.49 -4.65
C ALA A 194 1.51 -13.51 -5.59
N ASN A 195 1.31 -13.83 -6.87
CA ASN A 195 2.40 -13.92 -7.85
C ASN A 195 2.92 -12.56 -8.36
N GLN A 196 2.38 -11.45 -7.86
CA GLN A 196 2.83 -10.09 -8.18
C GLN A 196 3.03 -9.23 -6.92
N THR A 197 2.95 -9.83 -5.72
CA THR A 197 3.10 -9.11 -4.46
C THR A 197 4.47 -9.36 -3.84
N VAL A 198 5.08 -8.32 -3.29
CA VAL A 198 6.20 -8.39 -2.36
C VAL A 198 5.78 -7.75 -1.03
N THR A 199 5.82 -8.49 0.06
CA THR A 199 5.62 -7.96 1.41
C THR A 199 6.96 -7.62 2.05
N LEU A 200 7.05 -6.42 2.63
CA LEU A 200 8.13 -5.97 3.52
C LEU A 200 7.59 -6.13 4.95
N ASP A 201 7.96 -7.22 5.61
CA ASP A 201 7.57 -7.45 7.01
C ASP A 201 8.54 -6.68 7.91
N LEU A 202 8.03 -5.62 8.54
CA LEU A 202 8.76 -4.75 9.46
C LEU A 202 8.68 -5.35 10.87
N THR A 203 9.78 -5.89 11.38
CA THR A 203 9.85 -6.38 12.76
C THR A 203 10.05 -5.24 13.77
N ASP A 204 9.75 -5.48 15.05
CA ASP A 204 9.82 -4.44 16.09
C ASP A 204 11.25 -4.03 16.50
N THR A 205 11.34 -2.75 16.91
CA THR A 205 12.41 -2.03 17.66
C THR A 205 13.69 -1.55 16.96
N THR A 206 13.82 -1.56 15.64
CA THR A 206 14.94 -0.82 15.01
C THR A 206 14.50 0.54 14.51
N SER A 207 15.29 1.58 14.86
CA SER A 207 15.21 2.92 14.27
C SER A 207 15.54 2.92 12.77
N ASP A 208 16.16 1.84 12.28
CA ASP A 208 16.38 1.56 10.87
C ASP A 208 15.35 0.53 10.35
N PRO A 209 14.34 0.97 9.57
CA PRO A 209 13.29 0.10 9.05
C PRO A 209 13.75 -0.83 7.92
N LEU A 210 14.98 -0.72 7.38
CA LEU A 210 15.51 -1.70 6.40
C LEU A 210 16.38 -2.76 7.05
N ALA A 211 17.08 -2.43 8.14
CA ALA A 211 17.86 -3.41 8.89
C ALA A 211 16.99 -4.55 9.46
N ALA A 212 15.68 -4.32 9.56
CA ALA A 212 14.68 -5.24 10.12
C ALA A 212 13.59 -5.69 9.11
N ALA A 213 13.59 -5.19 7.88
CA ALA A 213 12.56 -5.57 6.90
C ALA A 213 12.90 -6.91 6.24
N ALA A 214 12.07 -7.92 6.46
CA ALA A 214 12.14 -9.17 5.72
C ALA A 214 11.32 -9.07 4.43
N TYR A 215 11.95 -9.33 3.28
CA TYR A 215 11.26 -9.41 1.99
C TYR A 215 10.63 -10.80 1.83
N HIS A 216 9.34 -10.81 1.58
CA HIS A 216 8.57 -12.01 1.27
C HIS A 216 7.93 -11.84 -0.11
N GLN A 217 8.24 -12.72 -1.06
CA GLN A 217 7.51 -12.78 -2.33
C GLN A 217 6.19 -13.53 -2.10
N GLY A 218 5.08 -12.92 -2.49
CA GLY A 218 3.74 -13.33 -2.12
C GLY A 218 3.05 -12.33 -1.20
N VAL A 219 1.74 -12.52 -1.08
CA VAL A 219 0.98 -12.03 0.08
C VAL A 219 1.49 -12.78 1.30
N SER A 220 1.98 -12.07 2.34
CA SER A 220 2.58 -12.73 3.50
C SER A 220 1.61 -13.73 4.15
N LEU A 221 2.02 -15.00 4.18
CA LEU A 221 1.31 -16.09 4.84
C LEU A 221 1.51 -16.08 6.36
N GLN A 222 2.38 -15.21 6.89
CA GLN A 222 2.68 -15.12 8.32
C GLN A 222 1.51 -14.57 9.14
N PHE A 223 0.41 -14.18 8.49
CA PHE A 223 -0.83 -13.87 9.16
C PHE A 223 -1.69 -15.11 9.44
N HIS A 224 -1.35 -16.32 8.97
CA HIS A 224 -2.13 -17.55 9.22
C HIS A 224 -2.14 -18.00 10.68
#